data_AF-A0A7G6SG24-F1
#
_entry.id   AF-A0A7G6SG24-F1
#
_cell.length_a   1.000
_cell.length_b   1.000
_cell.length_c   1.000
_cell.angle_alpha   90.00
_cell.angle_beta   90.00
_cell.angle_gamma   90.00
#
_symmetry.space_group_name_H-M   'P 1'
#
loop_
_entity.id
_entity.type
_entity.pdbx_description
1 polymer ?
#
loop_
_entity_poly.entity_id
_entity_poly.type
_entity_poly.pdbx_seq_one_letter_code
_entity_poly.pdbx_strand_id
1 'polypeptide(L)'
;MTVSSEIDRSGPYAGNGVTTIFSYGFRILDEKHIAAIKTKFDGTETTLRIDADYIVSDVGDENGGQIALVAAPVVGESITFLRNVPFVQEVDLENQGPYFAETVESAFDLAVMRDQQLKEASDRFGGNISGLKAEIKNEEIARISADIQESNQRIVGDAANAQAIERESYARIAADQEIHVEIDSIIPAVSNFTARSEAAAASSETSSKRAQDLVEAATAGFTGFPDGHAYDYGYVTDGTTYFDRDYGFVTDPVTP
;
A
#
# COMPACT_ATOMS: atom_id res chain seq x y z
N MET A 1 21.68 -47.76 -50.17
CA MET A 1 21.59 -46.29 -49.90
C MET A 1 21.91 -46.07 -48.43
N THR A 2 22.25 -44.85 -48.00
CA THR A 2 22.61 -44.58 -46.59
C THR A 2 22.00 -43.27 -46.07
N VAL A 3 21.67 -43.22 -44.79
CA VAL A 3 21.27 -41.97 -44.11
C VAL A 3 22.53 -41.10 -43.88
N SER A 4 22.73 -40.12 -44.76
CA SER A 4 23.88 -39.20 -44.74
C SER A 4 23.58 -37.81 -44.18
N SER A 5 22.32 -37.52 -43.88
CA SER A 5 21.85 -36.24 -43.33
C SER A 5 21.65 -36.33 -41.82
N GLU A 6 22.03 -35.27 -41.10
CA GLU A 6 21.71 -35.08 -39.68
C GLU A 6 20.33 -34.45 -39.45
N ILE A 7 19.64 -34.03 -40.53
CA ILE A 7 18.32 -33.42 -40.43
C ILE A 7 17.30 -34.53 -40.11
N ASP A 8 16.55 -34.33 -39.04
CA ASP A 8 15.48 -35.22 -38.56
C ASP A 8 14.21 -34.45 -38.14
N ARG A 9 14.24 -33.13 -38.33
CA ARG A 9 13.19 -32.17 -37.99
C ARG A 9 12.95 -31.20 -39.14
N SER A 10 11.70 -30.82 -39.35
CA SER A 10 11.32 -29.78 -40.31
C SER A 10 10.26 -28.85 -39.71
N GLY A 11 10.39 -27.56 -39.97
CA GLY A 11 9.62 -26.51 -39.30
C GLY A 11 10.32 -25.98 -38.04
N PRO A 12 9.60 -25.30 -37.13
CA PRO A 12 8.15 -25.06 -37.17
C PRO A 12 7.73 -24.18 -38.35
N TYR A 13 6.67 -24.58 -39.05
CA TYR A 13 6.02 -23.78 -40.08
C TYR A 13 4.87 -23.01 -39.47
N ALA A 14 4.87 -21.69 -39.63
CA ALA A 14 3.81 -20.83 -39.12
C ALA A 14 2.52 -21.03 -39.94
N GLY A 15 1.41 -21.20 -39.23
CA GLY A 15 0.08 -21.26 -39.82
C GLY A 15 -0.37 -19.90 -40.37
N ASN A 16 -1.02 -19.93 -41.53
CA ASN A 16 -1.63 -18.77 -42.17
C ASN A 16 -3.14 -19.00 -42.45
N GLY A 17 -3.68 -20.15 -42.06
CA GLY A 17 -5.07 -20.56 -42.30
C GLY A 17 -5.39 -21.00 -43.73
N VAL A 18 -4.39 -21.09 -44.63
CA VAL A 18 -4.61 -21.39 -46.06
C VAL A 18 -3.67 -22.49 -46.57
N THR A 19 -2.40 -22.47 -46.20
CA THR A 19 -1.40 -23.43 -46.66
C THR A 19 -1.62 -24.79 -46.00
N THR A 20 -1.84 -25.82 -46.82
CA THR A 20 -2.03 -27.21 -46.37
C THR A 20 -0.87 -28.13 -46.73
N ILE A 21 -0.04 -27.75 -47.70
CA ILE A 21 1.09 -28.56 -48.18
C ILE A 21 2.39 -28.00 -47.63
N PHE A 22 3.18 -28.85 -47.00
CA PHE A 22 4.48 -28.52 -46.43
C PHE A 22 5.51 -29.56 -46.82
N SER A 23 6.75 -29.14 -47.07
CA SER A 23 7.86 -30.06 -47.34
C SER A 23 8.55 -30.47 -46.05
N TYR A 24 9.03 -31.71 -45.96
CA TYR A 24 9.96 -32.16 -44.93
C TYR A 24 11.32 -32.47 -45.57
N GLY A 25 12.41 -32.14 -44.87
CA GLY A 25 13.78 -32.14 -45.41
C GLY A 25 14.62 -33.36 -45.01
N PHE A 26 13.99 -34.48 -44.66
CA PHE A 26 14.68 -35.67 -44.17
C PHE A 26 14.09 -36.96 -44.71
N ARG A 27 14.93 -37.96 -44.95
CA ARG A 27 14.49 -39.26 -45.46
C ARG A 27 13.65 -40.03 -44.42
N ILE A 28 12.61 -40.69 -44.92
CA ILE A 28 11.77 -41.65 -44.20
C ILE A 28 11.63 -42.94 -45.02
N LEU A 29 11.55 -44.08 -44.34
CA LEU A 29 11.44 -45.41 -44.99
C LEU A 29 10.00 -45.91 -45.12
N ASP A 30 9.10 -45.39 -44.30
CA ASP A 30 7.67 -45.71 -44.28
C ASP A 30 6.91 -44.42 -43.99
N GLU A 31 5.68 -44.28 -44.48
CA GLU A 31 4.82 -43.12 -44.22
C GLU A 31 4.54 -42.92 -42.71
N LYS A 32 4.61 -43.99 -41.91
CA LYS A 32 4.45 -43.95 -40.45
C LYS A 32 5.69 -43.49 -39.72
N HIS A 33 6.83 -43.36 -40.41
CA HIS A 33 8.11 -42.95 -39.81
C HIS A 33 8.24 -41.43 -39.60
N ILE A 34 7.13 -40.70 -39.70
CA ILE A 34 7.05 -39.26 -39.48
C ILE A 34 5.84 -38.92 -38.62
N ALA A 35 6.05 -38.02 -37.65
CA ALA A 35 5.01 -37.47 -36.81
C ALA A 35 4.83 -35.98 -37.12
N ALA A 36 3.59 -35.57 -37.38
CA ALA A 36 3.22 -34.17 -37.49
C ALA A 36 2.69 -33.68 -36.14
N ILE A 37 3.32 -32.63 -35.60
CA ILE A 37 2.98 -32.04 -34.30
C ILE A 37 2.46 -30.64 -34.54
N LYS A 38 1.22 -30.40 -34.13
CA LYS A 38 0.61 -29.07 -34.15
C LYS A 38 0.78 -28.41 -32.78
N THR A 39 1.39 -27.24 -32.76
CA THR A 39 1.55 -26.41 -31.57
C THR A 39 0.57 -25.24 -31.64
N LYS A 40 -0.25 -25.06 -30.61
CA LYS A 40 -1.21 -23.96 -30.48
C LYS A 40 -0.56 -22.70 -29.90
N PHE A 41 -1.31 -21.60 -29.89
CA PHE A 41 -0.88 -20.32 -29.32
C PHE A 41 -0.49 -20.39 -27.83
N ASP A 42 -1.11 -21.30 -27.07
CA ASP A 42 -0.81 -21.54 -25.66
C ASP A 42 0.39 -22.46 -25.44
N GLY A 43 1.07 -22.90 -26.49
CA GLY A 43 2.17 -23.85 -26.44
C GLY A 43 1.74 -25.32 -26.31
N THR A 44 0.44 -25.62 -26.31
CA THR A 44 -0.03 -27.00 -26.27
C THR A 44 0.31 -27.71 -27.58
N GLU A 45 1.07 -28.79 -27.48
CA GLU A 45 1.41 -29.65 -28.61
C GLU A 45 0.40 -30.79 -28.76
N THR A 46 -0.02 -31.08 -29.99
CA THR A 46 -0.91 -32.21 -30.32
C THR A 46 -0.34 -32.95 -31.52
N THR A 47 -0.11 -34.24 -31.36
CA THR A 47 0.30 -35.12 -32.46
C THR A 47 -0.90 -35.40 -33.36
N LEU A 48 -0.77 -35.09 -34.64
CA LEU A 48 -1.76 -35.38 -35.67
C LEU A 48 -1.69 -36.86 -36.06
N ARG A 49 -2.79 -37.39 -36.58
CA ARG A 49 -2.89 -38.80 -37.00
C ARG A 49 -2.76 -38.91 -38.53
N ILE A 50 -1.88 -39.79 -38.98
CA ILE A 50 -1.75 -40.16 -40.40
C ILE A 50 -3.07 -40.71 -40.96
N ASP A 51 -3.36 -40.43 -42.23
CA ASP A 51 -4.58 -40.76 -42.98
C ASP A 51 -5.87 -40.06 -42.50
N ALA A 52 -5.88 -39.47 -41.30
CA ALA A 52 -7.01 -38.72 -40.78
C ALA A 52 -6.78 -37.21 -40.86
N ASP A 53 -5.59 -36.76 -40.45
CA ASP A 53 -5.25 -35.34 -40.34
C ASP A 53 -4.21 -34.92 -41.39
N TYR A 54 -3.40 -35.85 -41.89
CA TYR A 54 -2.39 -35.59 -42.92
C TYR A 54 -2.05 -36.82 -43.76
N ILE A 55 -1.55 -36.57 -44.97
CA ILE A 55 -1.06 -37.56 -45.93
C ILE A 55 0.40 -37.26 -46.25
N VAL A 56 1.22 -38.30 -46.34
CA VAL A 56 2.65 -38.22 -46.64
C VAL A 56 2.88 -38.64 -48.09
N SER A 57 3.70 -37.90 -48.83
CA SER A 57 4.15 -38.26 -50.18
C SER A 57 5.68 -38.29 -50.27
N ASP A 58 6.19 -38.93 -51.32
CA ASP A 58 7.62 -38.99 -51.62
C ASP A 58 8.45 -39.72 -50.53
N VAL A 59 7.86 -40.79 -49.97
CA VAL A 59 8.55 -41.72 -49.06
C VAL A 59 9.76 -42.34 -49.76
N GLY A 60 10.90 -42.36 -49.07
CA GLY A 60 12.16 -42.93 -49.57
C GLY A 60 13.12 -41.94 -50.24
N ASP A 61 12.69 -40.70 -50.55
CA ASP A 61 13.59 -39.67 -51.09
C ASP A 61 14.62 -39.23 -50.02
N GLU A 62 15.89 -39.08 -50.42
CA GLU A 62 16.98 -38.66 -49.55
C GLU A 62 16.82 -37.23 -49.03
N ASN A 63 16.17 -36.36 -49.82
CA ASN A 63 15.93 -34.96 -49.45
C ASN A 63 14.59 -34.76 -48.73
N GLY A 64 13.86 -35.84 -48.47
CA GLY A 64 12.52 -35.81 -47.92
C GLY A 64 11.44 -35.55 -48.96
N GLY A 65 10.25 -35.18 -48.51
CA GLY A 65 9.04 -35.20 -49.32
C GLY A 65 8.04 -34.14 -48.93
N GLN A 66 6.75 -34.40 -49.16
CA GLN A 66 5.68 -33.48 -48.82
C GLN A 66 4.67 -34.10 -47.86
N ILE A 67 4.06 -33.25 -47.04
CA ILE A 67 2.94 -33.57 -46.18
C ILE A 67 1.79 -32.64 -46.56
N ALA A 68 0.66 -33.24 -46.89
CA ALA A 68 -0.60 -32.55 -47.12
C ALA A 68 -1.49 -32.69 -45.88
N LEU A 69 -1.73 -31.58 -45.18
CA LEU A 69 -2.66 -31.50 -44.05
C LEU A 69 -4.11 -31.41 -44.56
N VAL A 70 -5.03 -32.07 -43.86
CA VAL A 70 -6.47 -31.99 -44.13
C VAL A 70 -7.03 -30.63 -43.72
N ALA A 71 -6.51 -30.03 -42.65
CA ALA A 71 -6.87 -28.71 -42.18
C ALA A 71 -5.63 -27.81 -42.10
N ALA A 72 -5.71 -26.62 -42.70
CA ALA A 72 -4.62 -25.65 -42.66
C ALA A 72 -4.45 -25.10 -41.23
N PRO A 73 -3.21 -25.04 -40.68
CA PRO A 73 -2.96 -24.43 -39.39
C PRO A 73 -3.29 -22.93 -39.46
N VAL A 74 -4.09 -22.45 -38.50
CA VAL A 74 -4.52 -21.04 -38.47
C VAL A 74 -3.41 -20.12 -37.98
N VAL A 75 -3.59 -18.81 -38.14
CA VAL A 75 -2.65 -17.82 -37.59
C VAL A 75 -2.50 -18.01 -36.09
N GLY A 76 -1.25 -18.16 -35.63
CA GLY A 76 -0.92 -18.43 -34.23
C GLY A 76 -0.77 -19.92 -33.88
N GLU A 77 -1.11 -20.83 -34.79
CA GLU A 77 -0.68 -22.24 -34.72
C GLU A 77 0.60 -22.43 -35.54
N SER A 78 1.39 -23.44 -35.20
CA SER A 78 2.52 -23.89 -36.01
C SER A 78 2.53 -25.40 -36.17
N ILE A 79 3.07 -25.89 -37.28
CA ILE A 79 3.23 -27.32 -37.54
C ILE A 79 4.73 -27.68 -37.59
N THR A 80 5.12 -28.72 -36.87
CA THR A 80 6.48 -29.28 -36.90
C THR A 80 6.40 -30.73 -37.33
N PHE A 81 7.33 -31.17 -38.17
CA PHE A 81 7.48 -32.57 -38.53
C PHE A 81 8.74 -33.12 -37.88
N LEU A 82 8.60 -34.26 -37.23
CA LEU A 82 9.70 -34.99 -36.59
C LEU A 82 9.75 -36.41 -37.11
N ARG A 83 10.96 -36.96 -37.25
CA ARG A 83 11.11 -38.38 -37.49
C ARG A 83 10.56 -39.18 -36.30
N ASN A 84 9.82 -40.24 -36.59
CA ASN A 84 9.23 -41.13 -35.60
C ASN A 84 9.33 -42.59 -36.05
N VAL A 85 10.49 -43.20 -35.88
CA VAL A 85 10.73 -44.60 -36.21
C VAL A 85 10.46 -45.51 -35.00
N PRO A 86 9.99 -46.75 -35.20
CA PRO A 86 9.75 -47.68 -34.10
C PRO A 86 11.08 -48.12 -33.46
N PHE A 87 11.12 -48.29 -32.14
CA PHE A 87 12.30 -48.73 -31.37
C PHE A 87 12.43 -50.26 -31.27
N VAL A 88 12.26 -50.97 -32.39
CA VAL A 88 12.34 -52.44 -32.44
C VAL A 88 13.15 -52.89 -33.65
N GLN A 89 14.01 -53.89 -33.50
CA GLN A 89 14.67 -54.46 -34.67
C GLN A 89 13.66 -55.28 -35.48
N GLU A 90 13.41 -54.87 -36.73
CA GLU A 90 12.43 -55.53 -37.60
C GLU A 90 13.05 -56.66 -38.44
N VAL A 91 14.35 -56.58 -38.68
CA VAL A 91 15.10 -57.56 -39.48
C VAL A 91 15.76 -58.58 -38.57
N ASP A 92 15.37 -59.84 -38.71
CA ASP A 92 16.06 -60.99 -38.13
C ASP A 92 16.99 -61.61 -39.18
N LEU A 93 18.27 -61.79 -38.84
CA LEU A 93 19.28 -62.33 -39.75
C LEU A 93 19.51 -63.80 -39.44
N GLU A 94 19.12 -64.68 -40.36
CA GLU A 94 19.31 -66.12 -40.21
C GLU A 94 20.78 -66.53 -40.40
N ASN A 95 21.23 -67.50 -39.59
CA ASN A 95 22.57 -68.05 -39.74
C ASN A 95 22.64 -68.91 -41.03
N GLN A 96 23.68 -68.69 -41.84
CA GLN A 96 23.90 -69.36 -43.13
C GLN A 96 22.84 -69.07 -44.22
N GLY A 97 22.00 -68.04 -44.03
CA GLY A 97 21.10 -67.53 -45.06
C GLY A 97 21.83 -66.73 -46.16
N PRO A 98 21.17 -66.47 -47.30
CA PRO A 98 21.69 -65.59 -48.34
C PRO A 98 21.88 -64.15 -47.82
N TYR A 99 23.02 -63.53 -48.15
CA TYR A 99 23.31 -62.14 -47.76
C TYR A 99 22.67 -61.15 -48.74
N PHE A 100 21.71 -60.37 -48.25
CA PHE A 100 21.11 -59.26 -48.99
C PHE A 100 21.61 -57.93 -48.44
N ALA A 101 22.51 -57.28 -49.18
CA ALA A 101 23.12 -56.01 -48.76
C ALA A 101 22.06 -54.93 -48.46
N GLU A 102 21.03 -54.82 -49.29
CA GLU A 102 19.96 -53.82 -49.11
C GLU A 102 19.19 -53.99 -47.79
N THR A 103 18.97 -55.24 -47.37
CA THR A 103 18.31 -55.55 -46.09
C THR A 103 19.16 -55.11 -44.90
N VAL A 104 20.47 -55.35 -44.98
CA VAL A 104 21.42 -54.97 -43.93
C VAL A 104 21.59 -53.45 -43.85
N GLU A 105 21.73 -52.78 -44.99
CA GLU A 105 21.80 -51.32 -45.07
C GLU A 105 20.52 -50.68 -44.52
N SER A 106 19.34 -51.17 -44.89
CA SER A 106 18.06 -50.64 -44.36
C SER A 106 17.94 -50.79 -42.84
N ALA A 107 18.46 -51.89 -42.28
CA ALA A 107 18.49 -52.09 -40.84
C ALA A 107 19.47 -51.13 -40.14
N PHE A 108 20.63 -50.86 -40.73
CA PHE A 108 21.57 -49.85 -40.21
C PHE A 108 21.03 -48.43 -40.35
N ASP A 109 20.38 -48.09 -41.46
CA ASP A 109 19.70 -46.81 -41.65
C ASP A 109 18.63 -46.59 -40.57
N LEU A 110 17.81 -47.60 -40.26
CA LEU A 110 16.83 -47.52 -39.16
C LEU A 110 17.49 -47.29 -37.80
N ALA A 111 18.64 -47.93 -37.53
CA ALA A 111 19.38 -47.70 -36.30
C ALA A 111 19.89 -46.25 -36.20
N VAL A 112 20.50 -45.72 -37.27
CA VAL A 112 20.94 -44.32 -37.35
C VAL A 112 19.75 -43.37 -37.19
N MET A 113 18.60 -43.66 -37.79
CA MET A 113 17.39 -42.87 -37.63
C MET A 113 16.90 -42.81 -36.19
N ARG A 114 17.01 -43.91 -35.42
CA ARG A 114 16.68 -43.94 -33.98
C ARG A 114 17.66 -43.09 -33.17
N ASP A 115 18.95 -43.18 -33.48
CA ASP A 115 19.98 -42.40 -32.78
C ASP A 115 19.77 -40.90 -33.00
N GLN A 116 19.43 -40.48 -34.23
CA GLN A 116 19.08 -39.09 -34.54
C GLN A 116 17.83 -38.65 -33.77
N GLN A 117 16.77 -39.45 -33.79
CA GLN A 117 15.54 -39.18 -33.02
C GLN A 117 15.80 -39.03 -31.51
N LEU A 118 16.65 -39.88 -30.93
CA LEU A 118 17.03 -39.77 -29.51
C LEU A 118 17.85 -38.50 -29.24
N LYS A 119 18.74 -38.13 -30.16
CA LYS A 119 19.51 -36.90 -30.08
C LYS A 119 18.60 -35.68 -30.11
N GLU A 120 17.64 -35.59 -31.04
CA GLU A 120 16.68 -34.48 -31.10
C GLU A 120 15.85 -34.37 -29.81
N ALA A 121 15.36 -35.50 -29.28
CA ALA A 121 14.60 -35.51 -28.04
C ALA A 121 15.45 -35.01 -26.85
N SER A 122 16.72 -35.41 -26.78
CA SER A 122 17.67 -34.94 -25.77
C SER A 122 17.98 -33.45 -25.90
N ASP A 123 18.20 -32.96 -27.12
CA ASP A 123 18.48 -31.54 -27.38
C ASP A 123 17.27 -30.67 -27.02
N ARG A 124 16.05 -31.10 -27.38
CA ARG A 124 14.80 -30.43 -27.00
C ARG A 124 14.63 -30.38 -25.49
N PHE A 125 14.89 -31.50 -24.80
CA PHE A 125 14.84 -31.56 -23.35
C PHE A 125 15.83 -30.60 -22.68
N GLY A 126 17.07 -30.54 -23.18
CA GLY A 126 18.09 -29.60 -22.71
C GLY A 126 17.69 -28.14 -22.91
N GLY A 127 17.11 -27.80 -24.07
CA GLY A 127 16.56 -26.48 -24.36
C GLY A 127 15.46 -26.07 -23.37
N ASN A 128 14.50 -26.97 -23.12
CA ASN A 128 13.41 -26.73 -22.17
C ASN A 128 13.94 -26.47 -20.75
N ILE A 129 14.87 -27.30 -20.26
CA ILE A 129 15.48 -27.09 -18.94
C ILE A 129 16.17 -25.72 -18.85
N SER A 130 16.89 -25.31 -19.90
CA SER A 130 17.53 -24.00 -19.95
C SER A 130 16.52 -22.86 -19.85
N GLY A 131 15.40 -22.97 -20.58
CA GLY A 131 14.27 -22.02 -20.51
C GLY A 131 13.66 -21.94 -19.11
N LEU A 132 13.28 -23.08 -18.54
CA LEU A 132 12.77 -23.20 -17.16
C LEU A 132 13.73 -22.58 -16.14
N LYS A 133 15.04 -22.82 -16.29
CA LYS A 133 16.06 -22.24 -15.41
C LYS A 133 16.13 -20.71 -15.53
N ALA A 134 15.93 -20.16 -16.73
CA ALA A 134 15.89 -18.71 -16.93
C ALA A 134 14.63 -18.10 -16.31
N GLU A 135 13.47 -18.74 -16.49
CA GLU A 135 12.20 -18.31 -15.90
C GLU A 135 12.25 -18.28 -14.36
N ILE A 136 12.75 -19.36 -13.75
CA ILE A 136 12.91 -19.45 -12.28
C ILE A 136 13.81 -18.32 -11.76
N LYS A 137 14.93 -18.04 -12.44
CA LYS A 137 15.83 -16.94 -12.06
C LYS A 137 15.16 -15.57 -12.17
N ASN A 138 14.39 -15.35 -13.23
CA ASN A 138 13.69 -14.08 -13.42
C ASN A 138 12.62 -13.87 -12.34
N GLU A 139 11.87 -14.92 -12.00
CA GLU A 139 10.89 -14.92 -10.91
C GLU A 139 11.56 -14.68 -9.55
N GLU A 140 12.70 -15.33 -9.29
CA GLU A 140 13.49 -15.11 -8.06
C GLU A 140 13.95 -13.64 -7.95
N ILE A 141 14.49 -13.07 -9.02
CA ILE A 141 14.89 -11.66 -9.07
C ILE A 141 13.69 -10.73 -8.85
N ALA A 142 12.53 -11.04 -9.44
CA ALA A 142 11.32 -10.25 -9.28
C ALA A 142 10.83 -10.24 -7.82
N ARG A 143 10.83 -11.40 -7.15
CA ARG A 143 10.46 -11.52 -5.73
C ARG A 143 11.39 -10.75 -4.83
N ILE A 144 12.70 -10.93 -4.99
CA ILE A 144 13.70 -10.20 -4.20
C ILE A 144 13.55 -8.69 -4.40
N SER A 145 13.30 -8.25 -5.63
CA SER A 145 13.10 -6.83 -5.94
C SER A 145 11.86 -6.26 -5.26
N ALA A 146 10.76 -7.02 -5.24
CA ALA A 146 9.52 -6.65 -4.56
C ALA A 146 9.74 -6.54 -3.03
N ASP A 147 10.40 -7.53 -2.42
CA ASP A 147 10.70 -7.53 -0.98
C ASP A 147 11.58 -6.33 -0.58
N ILE A 148 12.59 -6.00 -1.39
CA ILE A 148 13.43 -4.80 -1.16
C ILE A 148 12.61 -3.52 -1.27
N GLN A 149 11.71 -3.42 -2.25
CA GLN A 149 10.83 -2.26 -2.40
C GLN A 149 9.90 -2.09 -1.20
N GLU A 150 9.27 -3.17 -0.73
CA GLU A 150 8.43 -3.15 0.47
C GLU A 150 9.24 -2.71 1.70
N SER A 151 10.42 -3.29 1.91
CA SER A 151 11.30 -2.93 3.02
C SER A 151 11.68 -1.45 2.99
N ASN A 152 12.04 -0.91 1.82
CA ASN A 152 12.35 0.51 1.66
C ASN A 152 11.13 1.41 1.95
N GLN A 153 9.94 1.02 1.49
CA GLN A 153 8.71 1.77 1.78
C GLN A 153 8.41 1.79 3.28
N ARG A 154 8.60 0.67 3.97
CA ARG A 154 8.44 0.58 5.43
C ARG A 154 9.44 1.48 6.16
N ILE A 155 10.72 1.44 5.79
CA ILE A 155 11.75 2.31 6.36
C ILE A 155 11.41 3.79 6.17
N VAL A 156 10.97 4.18 4.98
CA VAL A 156 10.56 5.56 4.67
C VAL A 156 9.32 5.95 5.47
N GLY A 157 8.33 5.06 5.58
CA GLY A 157 7.11 5.27 6.37
C GLY A 157 7.41 5.43 7.85
N ASP A 158 8.24 4.57 8.42
CA ASP A 158 8.66 4.61 9.82
C ASP A 158 9.43 5.91 10.12
N ALA A 159 10.34 6.32 9.22
CA ALA A 159 11.06 7.59 9.35
C ALA A 159 10.12 8.81 9.29
N ALA A 160 9.14 8.81 8.37
CA ALA A 160 8.14 9.87 8.27
C ALA A 160 7.25 9.95 9.52
N ASN A 161 6.85 8.79 10.06
CA ASN A 161 6.07 8.71 11.28
C ASN A 161 6.86 9.22 12.49
N ALA A 162 8.13 8.85 12.63
CA ALA A 162 9.00 9.36 13.69
C ALA A 162 9.10 10.91 13.65
N GLN A 163 9.30 11.49 12.45
CA GLN A 163 9.32 12.95 12.28
C GLN A 163 7.96 13.62 12.56
N ALA A 164 6.85 12.93 12.31
CA ALA A 164 5.52 13.44 12.63
C ALA A 164 5.30 13.48 14.15
N ILE A 165 5.68 12.41 14.86
CA ILE A 165 5.61 12.30 16.32
C ILE A 165 6.46 13.39 16.99
N GLU A 166 7.69 13.60 16.52
CA GLU A 166 8.56 14.65 17.07
C GLU A 166 7.93 16.04 16.88
N ARG A 167 7.46 16.37 15.68
CA ARG A 167 6.79 17.66 15.42
C ARG A 167 5.57 17.87 16.31
N GLU A 168 4.74 16.85 16.48
CA GLU A 168 3.57 16.92 17.35
C GLU A 168 3.96 17.12 18.81
N SER A 169 4.98 16.39 19.29
CA SER A 169 5.51 16.54 20.65
C SER A 169 5.98 17.98 20.91
N TYR A 170 6.78 18.55 20.00
CA TYR A 170 7.23 19.94 20.12
C TYR A 170 6.08 20.94 20.12
N ALA A 171 5.06 20.75 19.25
CA ALA A 171 3.90 21.63 19.21
C ALA A 171 3.07 21.56 20.50
N ARG A 172 2.87 20.37 21.06
CA ARG A 172 2.17 20.19 22.34
C ARG A 172 2.91 20.84 23.50
N ILE A 173 4.22 20.64 23.60
CA ILE A 173 5.05 21.27 24.63
C ILE A 173 4.98 22.80 24.53
N ALA A 174 5.05 23.35 23.33
CA ALA A 174 4.95 24.79 23.12
C ALA A 174 3.57 25.34 23.53
N ALA A 175 2.49 24.67 23.13
CA ALA A 175 1.13 25.06 23.52
C ALA A 175 0.93 24.99 25.05
N ASP A 176 1.43 23.94 25.70
CA ASP A 176 1.36 23.82 27.17
C ASP A 176 2.13 24.95 27.85
N GLN A 177 3.29 25.35 27.33
CA GLN A 177 4.05 26.50 27.84
C GLN A 177 3.29 27.82 27.71
N GLU A 178 2.61 28.06 26.59
CA GLU A 178 1.77 29.25 26.41
C GLU A 178 0.62 29.29 27.43
N ILE A 179 -0.06 28.16 27.64
CA ILE A 179 -1.12 28.03 28.65
C ILE A 179 -0.57 28.29 30.05
N HIS A 180 0.60 27.74 30.39
CA HIS A 180 1.23 27.99 31.69
C HIS A 180 1.54 29.47 31.91
N VAL A 181 2.08 30.17 30.91
CA VAL A 181 2.34 31.61 30.99
C VAL A 181 1.04 32.40 31.17
N GLU A 182 -0.03 32.04 30.46
CA GLU A 182 -1.33 32.69 30.61
C GLU A 182 -1.91 32.48 32.02
N ILE A 183 -1.87 31.26 32.55
CA ILE A 183 -2.30 30.94 33.92
C ILE A 183 -1.50 31.75 34.94
N ASP A 184 -0.16 31.77 34.81
CA ASP A 184 0.73 32.52 35.71
C ASP A 184 0.42 34.02 35.70
N SER A 185 -0.06 34.57 34.58
CA SER A 185 -0.51 35.96 34.47
C SER A 185 -1.86 36.23 35.13
N ILE A 186 -2.77 35.25 35.14
CA ILE A 186 -4.13 35.35 35.71
C ILE A 186 -4.09 35.24 37.24
N ILE A 187 -3.25 34.36 37.79
CA ILE A 187 -3.11 34.14 39.24
C ILE A 187 -2.97 35.46 40.05
N PRO A 188 -2.05 36.39 39.72
CA PRO A 188 -1.91 37.64 40.46
C PRO A 188 -3.11 38.58 40.26
N ALA A 189 -3.75 38.57 39.09
CA ALA A 189 -4.93 39.40 38.82
C ALA A 189 -6.12 38.96 39.69
N VAL A 190 -6.36 37.65 39.80
CA VAL A 190 -7.37 37.07 40.68
C VAL A 190 -7.04 37.34 42.15
N SER A 191 -5.78 37.13 42.56
CA SER A 191 -5.34 37.41 43.93
C SER A 191 -5.57 38.88 44.33
N ASN A 192 -5.26 39.82 43.42
CA ASN A 192 -5.51 41.24 43.62
C ASN A 192 -7.01 41.56 43.70
N PHE A 193 -7.85 40.91 42.89
CA PHE A 193 -9.30 41.09 42.95
C PHE A 193 -9.85 40.63 44.30
N THR A 194 -9.43 39.47 44.79
CA THR A 194 -9.80 38.96 46.12
C THR A 194 -9.38 39.92 47.22
N ALA A 195 -8.12 40.40 47.22
CA ALA A 195 -7.64 41.35 48.21
C ALA A 195 -8.43 42.68 48.21
N ARG A 196 -8.80 43.20 47.04
CA ARG A 196 -9.64 44.40 46.92
C ARG A 196 -11.05 44.16 47.46
N SER A 197 -11.62 42.98 47.20
CA SER A 197 -12.93 42.59 47.73
C SER A 197 -12.94 42.52 49.25
N GLU A 198 -11.91 41.90 49.85
CA GLU A 198 -11.75 41.82 51.31
C GLU A 198 -11.58 43.21 51.93
N ALA A 199 -10.75 44.08 51.34
CA ALA A 199 -10.56 45.45 51.80
C ALA A 199 -11.86 46.27 51.72
N ALA A 200 -12.63 46.11 50.65
CA ALA A 200 -13.93 46.76 50.49
C ALA A 200 -14.92 46.30 51.58
N ALA A 201 -15.00 45.00 51.85
CA ALA A 201 -15.84 44.44 52.91
C ALA A 201 -15.44 44.99 54.30
N ALA A 202 -14.14 45.02 54.63
CA ALA A 202 -13.65 45.58 55.89
C ALA A 202 -13.96 47.08 56.04
N SER A 203 -13.85 47.85 54.95
CA SER A 203 -14.21 49.27 54.94
C SER A 203 -15.71 49.50 55.17
N SER A 204 -16.55 48.63 54.62
CA SER A 204 -18.00 48.66 54.81
C SER A 204 -18.36 48.33 56.26
N GLU A 205 -17.74 47.32 56.86
CA GLU A 205 -17.94 46.96 58.27
C GLU A 205 -17.52 48.12 59.20
N THR A 206 -16.38 48.74 58.93
CA THR A 206 -15.88 49.89 59.70
C THR A 206 -16.83 51.08 59.61
N SER A 207 -17.33 51.37 58.40
CA SER A 207 -18.29 52.47 58.18
C SER A 207 -19.61 52.20 58.90
N SER A 208 -20.09 50.95 58.88
CA SER A 208 -21.28 50.54 59.63
C SER A 208 -21.10 50.70 61.14
N LYS A 209 -19.95 50.29 61.71
CA LYS A 209 -19.66 50.47 63.14
C LYS A 209 -19.62 51.94 63.52
N ARG A 210 -18.92 52.78 62.76
CA ARG A 210 -18.89 54.25 63.00
C ARG A 210 -20.28 54.87 62.98
N ALA A 211 -21.15 54.44 62.06
CA ALA A 211 -22.53 54.91 62.03
C ALA A 211 -23.31 54.49 63.29
N GLN A 212 -23.11 53.26 63.77
CA GLN A 212 -23.70 52.79 65.04
C GLN A 212 -23.19 53.59 66.24
N ASP A 213 -21.87 53.77 66.35
CA ASP A 213 -21.24 54.53 67.44
C ASP A 213 -21.76 55.98 67.49
N LEU A 214 -21.94 56.63 66.33
CA LEU A 214 -22.52 57.97 66.24
C LEU A 214 -23.97 58.02 66.73
N VAL A 215 -24.78 57.01 66.41
CA VAL A 215 -26.16 56.91 66.89
C VAL A 215 -26.20 56.69 68.41
N GLU A 216 -25.32 55.84 68.94
CA GLU A 216 -25.21 55.62 70.39
C GLU A 216 -24.77 56.89 71.13
N ALA A 217 -23.74 57.58 70.63
CA ALA A 217 -23.27 58.84 71.19
C ALA A 217 -24.35 59.94 71.17
N ALA A 218 -25.10 60.06 70.06
CA ALA A 218 -26.21 61.00 69.97
C ALA A 218 -27.35 60.68 70.95
N THR A 219 -27.59 59.39 71.22
CA THR A 219 -28.60 58.95 72.20
C THR A 219 -28.15 59.21 73.64
N ALA A 220 -26.86 58.98 73.95
CA ALA A 220 -26.31 59.17 75.30
C ALA A 220 -26.17 60.65 75.70
N GLY A 221 -25.89 61.55 74.74
CA GLY A 221 -25.78 62.99 74.99
C GLY A 221 -27.11 63.73 75.14
N PHE A 222 -28.24 63.07 74.85
CA PHE A 222 -29.57 63.68 74.94
C PHE A 222 -30.25 63.29 76.27
N THR A 223 -29.90 63.99 77.34
CA THR A 223 -30.83 64.10 78.48
C THR A 223 -31.81 65.20 78.12
N GLY A 224 -33.06 64.85 77.78
CA GLY A 224 -34.09 65.84 77.43
C GLY A 224 -34.23 66.95 78.47
N PHE A 225 -34.84 68.07 78.09
CA PHE A 225 -35.04 69.21 79.00
C PHE A 225 -35.81 68.75 80.25
N PRO A 226 -35.27 68.97 81.46
CA PRO A 226 -35.99 68.77 82.71
C PRO A 226 -37.29 69.60 82.71
N ASP A 227 -38.41 68.95 83.02
CA ASP A 227 -39.72 69.62 83.07
C ASP A 227 -39.74 70.68 84.19
N GLY A 228 -40.34 71.85 83.91
CA GLY A 228 -40.49 72.96 84.88
C GLY A 228 -39.34 73.98 84.97
N HIS A 229 -38.31 73.91 84.12
CA HIS A 229 -37.24 74.91 84.06
C HIS A 229 -37.32 75.76 82.78
N ALA A 230 -37.22 77.10 82.92
CA ALA A 230 -37.05 78.00 81.79
C ALA A 230 -35.56 78.12 81.44
N TYR A 231 -35.21 77.90 80.17
CA TYR A 231 -33.85 77.98 79.66
C TYR A 231 -33.73 79.18 78.72
N ASP A 232 -32.79 80.07 79.00
CA ASP A 232 -32.36 81.14 78.10
C ASP A 232 -31.22 80.59 77.21
N TYR A 233 -31.42 80.61 75.89
CA TYR A 233 -30.46 80.08 74.92
C TYR A 233 -29.46 81.13 74.39
N GLY A 234 -29.56 82.38 74.86
CA GLY A 234 -28.65 83.47 74.54
C GLY A 234 -28.60 83.86 73.05
N TYR A 235 -27.72 84.81 72.74
CA TYR A 235 -27.46 85.26 71.37
C TYR A 235 -26.26 84.51 70.77
N VAL A 236 -26.44 83.95 69.58
CA VAL A 236 -25.35 83.34 68.80
C VAL A 236 -25.00 84.27 67.65
N THR A 237 -23.80 84.86 67.66
CA THR A 237 -23.22 85.49 66.47
C THR A 237 -22.57 84.41 65.61
N ASP A 238 -23.19 84.05 64.48
CA ASP A 238 -22.57 83.20 63.47
C ASP A 238 -22.14 84.06 62.26
N GLY A 239 -20.91 83.84 61.77
CA GLY A 239 -20.32 84.56 60.64
C GLY A 239 -21.01 84.33 59.29
N THR A 240 -22.05 83.48 59.25
CA THR A 240 -22.87 83.23 58.05
C THR A 240 -24.20 84.01 58.02
N THR A 241 -24.47 84.90 59.00
CA THR A 241 -25.66 85.78 59.10
C THR A 241 -27.05 85.11 59.02
N TYR A 242 -27.11 83.78 58.96
CA TYR A 242 -28.38 83.06 58.78
C TYR A 242 -29.17 82.86 60.09
N PHE A 243 -28.49 83.00 61.23
CA PHE A 243 -29.06 82.77 62.56
C PHE A 243 -28.82 83.94 63.53
N ASP A 244 -28.74 85.17 63.02
CA ASP A 244 -28.73 86.37 63.87
C ASP A 244 -30.14 86.66 64.39
N ARG A 245 -30.59 85.84 65.34
CA ARG A 245 -31.87 86.03 66.04
C ARG A 245 -31.77 85.53 67.47
N ASP A 246 -32.31 86.33 68.39
CA ASP A 246 -32.47 85.94 69.79
C ASP A 246 -33.57 84.87 69.91
N TYR A 247 -33.22 83.71 70.48
CA TYR A 247 -34.10 82.55 70.64
C TYR A 247 -34.65 82.39 72.06
N GLY A 248 -34.51 83.40 72.91
CA GLY A 248 -35.22 83.47 74.18
C GLY A 248 -34.68 84.55 75.09
N PHE A 249 -35.57 85.33 75.70
CA PHE A 249 -35.21 86.29 76.74
C PHE A 249 -36.04 85.99 77.99
N VAL A 250 -35.38 85.75 79.12
CA VAL A 250 -36.05 85.55 80.42
C VAL A 250 -35.89 86.82 81.26
N THR A 251 -37.00 87.50 81.54
CA THR A 251 -37.04 88.62 82.49
C THR A 251 -37.30 88.09 83.89
N ASP A 252 -36.47 88.48 84.84
CA ASP A 252 -36.71 88.23 86.26
C ASP A 252 -37.93 89.05 86.72
N PRO A 253 -38.97 88.46 87.34
CA PRO A 253 -40.10 89.22 87.83
C PRO A 253 -39.66 90.04 89.06
N VAL A 254 -39.49 91.34 88.88
CA VAL A 254 -39.40 92.29 89.99
C VAL A 254 -40.71 92.25 90.77
N THR A 255 -40.62 92.19 92.11
CA THR A 255 -41.30 93.05 93.12
C THR A 255 -41.68 92.27 94.38
N PRO A 256 -41.77 92.89 95.59
CA PRO A 256 -41.37 94.24 96.03
C PRO A 256 -40.21 94.26 97.04
#